data_AF-A0A7V4PJ81-F1
#
_entry.id   AF-A0A7V4PJ81-F1
#
_cell.length_a   1.000
_cell.length_b   1.000
_cell.length_c   1.000
_cell.angle_alpha   90.00
_cell.angle_beta   90.00
_cell.angle_gamma   90.00
#
_symmetry.space_group_name_H-M   'P 1'
#
loop_
_entity.id
_entity.type
_entity.pdbx_description
1 polymer ?
#
loop_
_entity_poly.entity_id
_entity_poly.type
_entity_poly.pdbx_seq_one_letter_code
_entity_poly.pdbx_strand_id
1 'polypeptide(L)'
;MSPHFKTISELSSFREGLKKARDPKSPWIAICCGTGCQACGALEVLEAFREKIQEMGLKDRIGIRATGCHGFCERGPLVVIRPQKICYMNVTTEDVSEILHQVANGGGVIERLLYQDPLSKQRILYEEEIPFYKFQQRIVFGNNGEIDPTDIDDYIRIGGYQALEKVLSTMTPEAVIQTIKDSGLRG
;
A
#
# COMPACT_ATOMS: atom_id res chain seq x y z
N MET A 1 17.27 3.45 14.67
CA MET A 1 18.37 2.46 14.51
C MET A 1 17.82 1.32 13.69
N SER A 2 18.43 0.99 12.56
CA SER A 2 17.99 -0.13 11.73
C SER A 2 18.17 -1.45 12.50
N PRO A 3 17.20 -2.37 12.42
CA PRO A 3 17.33 -3.66 13.09
C PRO A 3 18.48 -4.47 12.50
N HIS A 4 19.27 -5.12 13.35
CA HIS A 4 20.36 -6.00 12.96
C HIS A 4 20.08 -7.41 13.47
N PHE A 5 19.98 -8.37 12.55
CA PHE A 5 19.67 -9.77 12.86
C PHE A 5 20.91 -10.63 12.66
N LYS A 6 21.27 -11.43 13.67
CA LYS A 6 22.36 -12.40 13.62
C LYS A 6 21.87 -13.79 13.20
N THR A 7 20.60 -14.07 13.41
CA THR A 7 20.00 -15.36 13.10
C THR A 7 18.68 -15.20 12.34
N ILE A 8 18.32 -16.23 11.56
CA ILE A 8 17.04 -16.29 10.84
C ILE A 8 15.86 -16.26 11.81
N SER A 9 16.00 -16.92 12.97
CA SER A 9 14.97 -16.94 14.01
C SER A 9 14.68 -15.56 14.58
N GLU A 10 15.69 -14.68 14.69
CA GLU A 10 15.50 -13.29 15.12
C GLU A 10 14.65 -12.50 14.12
N LEU A 11 14.95 -12.61 12.81
CA LEU A 11 14.17 -11.97 11.75
C LEU A 11 12.72 -12.46 11.76
N SER A 12 12.51 -13.77 11.88
CA SER A 12 11.17 -14.36 11.93
C SER A 12 10.39 -13.90 13.18
N SER A 13 11.05 -13.82 14.33
CA SER A 13 10.42 -13.34 15.56
C SER A 13 10.07 -11.85 15.49
N PHE A 14 10.96 -11.05 14.90
CA PHE A 14 10.73 -9.62 14.65
C PHE A 14 9.55 -9.39 13.71
N ARG A 15 9.47 -10.15 12.60
CA ARG A 15 8.33 -10.13 11.66
C ARG A 15 7.01 -10.40 12.36
N GLU A 16 6.95 -11.42 13.21
CA GLU A 16 5.74 -11.74 13.98
C GLU A 16 5.41 -10.67 15.03
N GLY A 17 6.42 -10.04 15.63
CA GLY A 17 6.24 -8.86 16.49
C GLY A 17 5.58 -7.70 15.75
N LEU A 18 6.07 -7.35 14.56
CA LEU A 18 5.50 -6.29 13.72
C LEU A 18 4.05 -6.58 13.30
N LYS A 19 3.72 -7.83 12.99
CA LYS A 19 2.34 -8.23 12.68
C LYS A 19 1.41 -8.06 13.88
N LYS A 20 1.86 -8.44 15.08
CA LYS A 20 1.06 -8.34 16.32
C LYS A 20 0.90 -6.92 16.83
N ALA A 21 1.91 -6.07 16.64
CA ALA A 21 1.89 -4.67 17.08
C ALA A 21 0.83 -3.83 16.37
N ARG A 22 0.32 -4.30 15.23
CA ARG A 22 -0.63 -3.56 14.40
C ARG A 22 -2.02 -4.15 14.49
N ASP A 23 -3.00 -3.32 14.86
CA ASP A 23 -4.41 -3.69 14.74
C ASP A 23 -4.81 -3.77 13.26
N PRO A 24 -5.23 -4.94 12.74
CA PRO A 24 -5.68 -5.09 11.36
C PRO A 24 -6.89 -4.21 11.00
N LYS A 25 -7.67 -3.77 12.00
CA LYS A 25 -8.85 -2.92 11.83
C LYS A 25 -8.53 -1.43 11.88
N SER A 26 -7.33 -1.05 12.31
CA SER A 26 -6.95 0.36 12.40
C SER A 26 -6.91 0.98 11.00
N PRO A 27 -7.67 2.07 10.76
CA PRO A 27 -7.74 2.69 9.46
C PRO A 27 -6.43 3.39 9.10
N TRP A 28 -6.06 3.32 7.84
CA TRP A 28 -4.92 4.06 7.33
C TRP A 28 -5.12 4.42 5.86
N ILE A 29 -4.40 5.44 5.43
CA ILE A 29 -4.52 6.07 4.12
C ILE A 29 -3.24 5.80 3.33
N ALA A 30 -3.38 5.05 2.24
CA ALA A 30 -2.31 4.81 1.28
C ALA A 30 -2.37 5.90 0.20
N ILE A 31 -1.31 6.69 0.06
CA ILE A 31 -1.20 7.72 -0.97
C ILE A 31 -0.16 7.25 -1.96
N CYS A 32 -0.51 7.14 -3.25
CA CYS A 32 0.42 6.73 -4.28
C CYS A 32 1.43 7.86 -4.54
N CYS A 33 2.69 7.64 -4.18
CA CYS A 33 3.77 8.59 -4.38
C CYS A 33 4.75 8.11 -5.47
N GLY A 34 4.28 7.27 -6.40
CA GLY A 34 5.03 6.98 -7.63
C GLY A 34 5.19 8.22 -8.51
N THR A 35 6.23 8.27 -9.35
CA THR A 35 6.58 9.45 -10.16
C THR A 35 5.42 10.03 -10.97
N GLY A 36 4.55 9.17 -11.55
CA GLY A 36 3.36 9.62 -12.27
C GLY A 36 2.36 10.37 -11.39
N CYS A 37 2.11 9.89 -10.16
CA CYS A 37 1.23 10.59 -9.21
C CYS A 37 1.91 11.84 -8.62
N GLN A 38 3.24 11.82 -8.41
CA GLN A 38 3.97 13.02 -8.00
C GLN A 38 3.84 14.15 -9.04
N ALA A 39 3.93 13.82 -10.33
CA ALA A 39 3.70 14.78 -11.41
C ALA A 39 2.27 15.36 -11.43
N CYS A 40 1.31 14.68 -10.79
CA CYS A 40 -0.08 15.13 -10.65
C CYS A 40 -0.37 15.80 -9.29
N GLY A 41 0.65 16.11 -8.47
CA GLY A 41 0.47 16.80 -7.19
C GLY A 41 0.28 15.90 -5.96
N ALA A 42 0.72 14.63 -6.02
CA ALA A 42 0.53 13.71 -4.89
C ALA A 42 1.32 14.07 -3.64
N LEU A 43 2.43 14.82 -3.75
CA LEU A 43 3.21 15.23 -2.59
C LEU A 43 2.49 16.33 -1.81
N GLU A 44 1.85 17.25 -2.50
CA GLU A 44 1.02 18.31 -1.95
C GLU A 44 -0.20 17.71 -1.23
N VAL A 45 -0.84 16.70 -1.83
CA VAL A 45 -1.91 15.93 -1.20
C VAL A 45 -1.40 15.22 0.07
N LEU A 46 -0.23 14.58 0.02
CA LEU A 46 0.38 13.92 1.17
C LEU A 46 0.64 14.88 2.33
N GLU A 47 1.24 16.04 2.07
CA GLU A 47 1.48 17.05 3.11
C GLU A 47 0.18 17.62 3.67
N ALA A 48 -0.81 17.90 2.82
CA ALA A 48 -2.13 18.34 3.28
C ALA A 48 -2.79 17.29 4.21
N PHE A 49 -2.66 15.99 3.91
CA PHE A 49 -3.11 14.92 4.81
C PHE A 49 -2.38 14.96 6.16
N ARG A 50 -1.05 15.13 6.15
CA ARG A 50 -0.24 15.19 7.39
C ARG A 50 -0.65 16.36 8.27
N GLU A 51 -0.76 17.55 7.69
CA GLU A 51 -1.19 18.77 8.38
C GLU A 51 -2.59 18.60 8.98
N LYS A 52 -3.58 18.17 8.17
CA LYS A 52 -4.96 18.05 8.65
C LYS A 52 -5.16 16.95 9.68
N ILE A 53 -4.44 15.83 9.59
CA ILE A 53 -4.46 14.81 10.66
C ILE A 53 -3.97 15.40 11.99
N GLN A 54 -2.94 16.24 11.94
CA GLN A 54 -2.40 16.88 13.14
C GLN A 54 -3.37 17.91 13.71
N GLU A 55 -3.96 18.77 12.87
CA GLU A 55 -4.97 19.76 13.27
C GLU A 55 -6.22 19.11 13.89
N MET A 56 -6.69 18.00 13.33
CA MET A 56 -7.88 17.28 13.79
C MET A 56 -7.61 16.35 14.98
N GLY A 57 -6.35 16.24 15.44
CA GLY A 57 -5.98 15.33 16.54
C GLY A 57 -6.16 13.85 16.20
N LEU A 58 -6.04 13.46 14.93
CA LEU A 58 -6.30 12.10 14.44
C LEU A 58 -5.04 11.23 14.33
N LYS A 59 -3.87 11.75 14.73
CA LYS A 59 -2.56 11.11 14.55
C LYS A 59 -2.47 9.70 15.10
N ASP A 60 -3.08 9.44 16.26
CA ASP A 60 -3.04 8.12 16.91
C ASP A 60 -4.18 7.20 16.44
N ARG A 61 -5.09 7.70 15.60
CA ARG A 61 -6.29 6.97 15.13
C ARG A 61 -6.19 6.55 13.67
N ILE A 62 -5.55 7.35 12.82
CA ILE A 62 -5.47 7.14 11.37
C ILE A 62 -4.00 7.21 10.94
N GLY A 63 -3.49 6.11 10.38
CA GLY A 63 -2.16 6.10 9.78
C GLY A 63 -2.15 6.73 8.38
N ILE A 64 -1.04 7.37 7.99
CA ILE A 64 -0.78 7.78 6.60
C ILE A 64 0.47 7.04 6.11
N ARG A 65 0.45 6.57 4.86
CA ARG A 65 1.64 6.07 4.18
C ARG A 65 1.81 6.69 2.80
N ALA A 66 3.02 7.17 2.55
CA ALA A 66 3.49 7.43 1.20
C ALA A 66 3.90 6.09 0.59
N THR A 67 3.08 5.57 -0.32
CA THR A 67 3.27 4.24 -0.91
C THR A 67 3.94 4.32 -2.28
N GLY A 68 4.34 3.17 -2.81
CA GLY A 68 4.90 3.07 -4.16
C GLY A 68 3.87 3.35 -5.27
N CYS A 69 4.26 3.09 -6.52
CA CYS A 69 3.37 3.26 -7.67
C CYS A 69 2.25 2.21 -7.68
N HIS A 70 1.00 2.66 -7.77
CA HIS A 70 -0.18 1.78 -7.86
C HIS A 70 -0.47 1.34 -9.31
N GLY A 71 0.01 2.09 -10.30
CA GLY A 71 -0.04 1.75 -11.73
C GLY A 71 -1.06 2.54 -12.56
N PHE A 72 -2.12 3.10 -11.95
CA PHE A 72 -3.17 3.81 -12.69
C PHE A 72 -2.89 5.32 -12.80
N CYS A 73 -1.76 5.69 -13.41
CA CYS A 73 -1.26 7.08 -13.43
C CYS A 73 -2.23 8.09 -14.07
N GLU A 74 -3.01 7.68 -15.07
CA GLU A 74 -4.04 8.52 -15.72
C GLU A 74 -5.10 9.05 -14.72
N ARG A 75 -5.25 8.37 -13.58
CA ARG A 75 -6.22 8.69 -12.53
C ARG A 75 -5.57 9.22 -11.26
N GLY A 76 -4.28 9.58 -11.32
CA GLY A 76 -3.55 10.15 -10.20
C GLY A 76 -4.01 11.58 -9.84
N PRO A 77 -3.73 12.05 -8.60
CA PRO A 77 -3.24 11.30 -7.45
C PRO A 77 -4.23 10.23 -6.96
N LEU A 78 -3.70 9.06 -6.59
CA LEU A 78 -4.49 7.93 -6.08
C LEU A 78 -4.38 7.88 -4.56
N VAL A 79 -5.53 7.78 -3.89
CA VAL A 79 -5.62 7.61 -2.44
C VAL A 79 -6.49 6.40 -2.14
N VAL A 80 -6.00 5.49 -1.31
CA VAL A 80 -6.73 4.27 -0.97
C VAL A 80 -6.90 4.14 0.54
N ILE A 81 -8.15 4.02 0.98
CA ILE A 81 -8.49 3.86 2.39
C ILE A 81 -8.44 2.38 2.73
N ARG A 82 -7.68 2.05 3.76
CA ARG A 82 -7.45 0.69 4.23
C ARG A 82 -7.96 0.53 5.66
N PRO A 83 -8.44 -0.66 6.07
CA PRO A 83 -8.44 -1.92 5.31
C PRO A 83 -9.59 -2.09 4.29
N GLN A 84 -10.51 -1.12 4.18
CA GLN A 84 -11.72 -1.24 3.34
C GLN A 84 -11.43 -1.31 1.83
N LYS A 85 -10.24 -0.89 1.40
CA LYS A 85 -9.81 -0.81 0.00
C LYS A 85 -10.67 0.14 -0.85
N ILE A 86 -11.18 1.21 -0.26
CA ILE A 86 -11.90 2.26 -1.00
C ILE A 86 -10.88 3.09 -1.77
N CYS A 87 -11.01 3.15 -3.10
CA CYS A 87 -10.06 3.83 -3.98
C CYS A 87 -10.64 5.16 -4.49
N TYR A 88 -9.95 6.25 -4.15
CA TYR A 88 -10.22 7.60 -4.64
C TYR A 88 -9.19 7.99 -5.70
N MET A 89 -9.68 8.66 -6.74
CA MET A 89 -8.93 9.06 -7.93
C MET A 89 -8.99 10.56 -8.12
N ASN A 90 -7.97 11.10 -8.80
CA ASN A 90 -7.86 12.52 -9.09
C ASN A 90 -8.02 13.40 -7.84
N VAL A 91 -7.50 12.92 -6.71
CA VAL A 91 -7.63 13.59 -5.42
C VAL A 91 -6.81 14.87 -5.41
N THR A 92 -7.40 15.96 -4.93
CA THR A 92 -6.74 17.25 -4.74
C THR A 92 -6.59 17.60 -3.26
N THR A 93 -5.87 18.69 -2.97
CA THR A 93 -5.69 19.20 -1.60
C THR A 93 -7.01 19.60 -0.93
N GLU A 94 -8.01 20.02 -1.70
CA GLU A 94 -9.32 20.44 -1.20
C GLU A 94 -10.16 19.25 -0.70
N ASP A 95 -9.89 18.05 -1.24
CA ASP A 95 -10.62 16.82 -0.90
C ASP A 95 -10.18 16.22 0.45
N VAL A 96 -8.98 16.58 0.93
CA VAL A 96 -8.32 15.96 2.07
C VAL A 96 -9.18 16.02 3.34
N SER A 97 -9.74 17.18 3.64
CA SER A 97 -10.59 17.37 4.83
C SER A 97 -11.84 16.48 4.75
N GLU A 98 -12.48 16.41 3.59
CA GLU A 98 -13.66 15.58 3.38
C GLU A 98 -13.31 14.09 3.57
N ILE A 99 -12.21 13.63 2.96
CA ILE A 99 -11.73 12.25 3.10
C ILE A 99 -11.47 11.91 4.57
N LEU A 100 -10.74 12.77 5.30
CA LEU A 100 -10.42 12.53 6.71
C LEU A 100 -11.66 12.48 7.59
N HIS A 101 -12.66 13.33 7.35
CA HIS A 101 -13.93 13.26 8.05
C HIS A 101 -14.64 11.92 7.83
N GLN A 102 -14.68 11.41 6.59
CA GLN A 102 -15.31 10.12 6.30
C GLN A 102 -14.58 8.95 6.96
N VAL A 103 -13.25 8.95 6.95
CA VAL A 103 -12.44 7.91 7.59
C VAL A 103 -12.58 7.95 9.11
N ALA A 104 -12.56 9.14 9.73
CA ALA A 104 -12.62 9.30 11.18
C ALA A 104 -13.97 8.93 11.81
N ASN A 105 -15.06 9.17 11.06
CA ASN A 105 -16.44 8.90 11.51
C ASN A 105 -16.93 7.49 11.14
N GLY A 106 -16.09 6.69 10.46
CA GLY A 106 -16.37 5.28 10.20
C GLY A 106 -17.48 5.03 9.18
N GLY A 107 -17.78 5.98 8.30
CA GLY A 107 -18.84 5.77 7.32
C GLY A 107 -19.16 6.98 6.45
N GLY A 108 -18.69 6.89 5.20
CA GLY A 108 -19.21 7.66 4.07
C GLY A 108 -18.28 7.55 2.87
N VAL A 109 -18.87 7.66 1.69
CA VAL A 109 -18.19 7.45 0.42
C VAL A 109 -18.31 8.74 -0.38
N ILE A 110 -17.17 9.25 -0.84
CA ILE A 110 -17.12 10.44 -1.68
C ILE A 110 -17.28 9.98 -3.13
N GLU A 111 -18.53 9.84 -3.58
CA GLU A 111 -18.84 9.22 -4.86
C GLU A 111 -18.18 9.92 -6.07
N ARG A 112 -17.97 11.23 -6.00
CA ARG A 112 -17.31 12.00 -7.08
C ARG A 112 -15.85 11.62 -7.29
N LEU A 113 -15.19 11.05 -6.27
CA LEU A 113 -13.79 10.61 -6.33
C LEU A 113 -13.64 9.14 -6.71
N LEU A 114 -14.75 8.39 -6.83
CA LEU A 114 -14.69 6.99 -7.23
C LEU A 114 -14.42 6.85 -8.72
N TYR A 115 -13.86 5.70 -9.10
CA TYR A 115 -13.77 5.31 -10.49
C TYR A 115 -15.17 5.21 -11.10
N GLN A 116 -15.43 5.95 -12.16
CA GLN A 116 -16.62 5.79 -12.97
C GLN A 116 -16.29 5.01 -14.23
N ASP A 117 -16.95 3.87 -14.41
CA ASP A 117 -16.82 3.07 -15.62
C ASP A 117 -17.37 3.86 -16.82
N PRO A 118 -16.57 4.04 -17.89
CA PRO A 118 -16.94 4.91 -18.99
C PRO A 118 -18.15 4.41 -19.79
N LEU A 119 -18.42 3.10 -19.78
CA LEU A 119 -19.50 2.46 -20.56
C LEU A 119 -20.80 2.40 -19.76
N SER A 120 -20.76 1.79 -18.58
CA SER A 120 -21.91 1.55 -17.71
C SER A 120 -22.26 2.76 -16.83
N LYS A 121 -21.35 3.74 -16.70
CA LYS A 121 -21.45 4.90 -15.80
C LYS A 121 -21.54 4.55 -14.32
N GLN A 122 -21.36 3.28 -13.97
CA GLN A 122 -21.34 2.82 -12.58
C GLN A 122 -20.09 3.32 -11.87
N ARG A 123 -20.27 3.71 -10.60
CA ARG A 123 -19.17 4.07 -9.71
C ARG A 123 -18.70 2.84 -8.95
N ILE A 124 -17.41 2.58 -8.97
CA ILE A 124 -16.80 1.41 -8.34
C ILE A 124 -16.05 1.86 -7.09
N LEU A 125 -16.43 1.26 -5.97
CA LEU A 125 -15.94 1.64 -4.64
C LEU A 125 -14.58 1.01 -4.33
N TYR A 126 -14.49 -0.30 -4.55
CA TYR A 126 -13.35 -1.11 -4.10
C TYR A 126 -12.28 -1.20 -5.16
N GLU A 127 -11.02 -0.98 -4.76
CA GLU A 127 -9.85 -1.01 -5.64
C GLU A 127 -9.80 -2.27 -6.51
N GLU A 128 -10.05 -3.43 -5.92
CA GLU A 128 -9.97 -4.73 -6.60
C GLU A 128 -11.09 -4.99 -7.62
N GLU A 129 -12.17 -4.21 -7.58
CA GLU A 129 -13.29 -4.34 -8.52
C GLU A 129 -13.12 -3.45 -9.75
N ILE A 130 -12.25 -2.45 -9.69
CA ILE A 130 -11.99 -1.53 -10.79
C ILE A 130 -11.42 -2.33 -11.98
N PRO A 131 -12.00 -2.26 -13.19
CA PRO A 131 -11.57 -3.06 -14.35
C PRO A 131 -10.07 -2.99 -14.62
N PHE A 132 -9.46 -1.82 -14.40
CA PHE A 132 -8.01 -1.66 -14.51
C PHE A 132 -7.25 -2.66 -13.64
N TYR A 133 -7.62 -2.84 -12.36
CA TYR A 133 -6.93 -3.73 -11.43
C TYR A 133 -7.47 -5.17 -11.45
N LYS A 134 -8.78 -5.34 -11.59
CA LYS A 134 -9.50 -6.63 -11.49
C LYS A 134 -8.95 -7.73 -12.41
N PHE A 135 -8.48 -7.34 -13.60
CA PHE A 135 -7.99 -8.29 -14.61
C PHE A 135 -6.45 -8.44 -14.61
N GLN A 136 -5.74 -7.85 -13.64
CA GLN A 136 -4.29 -7.95 -13.55
C GLN A 136 -3.84 -9.04 -12.57
N GLN A 137 -2.78 -9.77 -12.94
CA GLN A 137 -2.01 -10.60 -12.01
C GLN A 137 -0.79 -9.83 -11.52
N ARG A 138 -0.89 -9.24 -10.33
CA ARG A 138 0.16 -8.37 -9.76
C ARG A 138 1.15 -9.16 -8.91
N ILE A 139 1.88 -10.11 -9.51
CA ILE A 139 2.82 -10.98 -8.78
C ILE A 139 3.97 -10.16 -8.17
N VAL A 140 4.60 -9.28 -8.96
CA VAL A 140 5.74 -8.45 -8.51
C VAL A 140 5.27 -7.18 -7.80
N PHE A 141 4.26 -6.51 -8.36
CA PHE A 141 3.78 -5.19 -7.89
C PHE A 141 2.64 -5.24 -6.87
N GLY A 142 2.23 -6.42 -6.41
CA GLY A 142 1.03 -6.61 -5.59
C GLY A 142 1.08 -5.87 -4.25
N ASN A 143 2.27 -5.69 -3.70
CA ASN A 143 2.47 -5.08 -2.39
C ASN A 143 2.76 -3.58 -2.42
N ASN A 144 2.89 -2.95 -3.60
CA ASN A 144 3.28 -1.55 -3.72
C ASN A 144 2.34 -0.57 -2.98
N GLY A 145 1.05 -0.91 -2.89
CA GLY A 145 0.05 -0.12 -2.17
C GLY A 145 -0.03 -0.42 -0.67
N GLU A 146 0.72 -1.41 -0.16
CA GLU A 146 0.65 -1.89 1.22
C GLU A 146 1.81 -1.44 2.11
N ILE A 147 2.88 -0.92 1.50
CA ILE A 147 4.14 -0.58 2.16
C ILE A 147 4.56 0.86 1.85
N ASP A 148 5.18 1.49 2.83
CA ASP A 148 6.05 2.64 2.58
C ASP A 148 7.41 2.13 2.04
N PRO A 149 7.85 2.55 0.83
CA PRO A 149 9.09 2.07 0.25
C PRO A 149 10.36 2.51 1.00
N THR A 150 10.22 3.44 1.95
CA THR A 150 11.31 3.95 2.80
C THR A 150 11.34 3.33 4.20
N ASP A 151 10.34 2.50 4.53
CA ASP A 151 10.25 1.79 5.80
C ASP A 151 10.51 0.29 5.63
N ILE A 152 11.64 -0.17 6.19
CA ILE A 152 12.05 -1.57 6.14
C ILE A 152 11.12 -2.48 6.94
N ASP A 153 10.50 -1.97 8.01
CA ASP A 153 9.63 -2.76 8.89
C ASP A 153 8.33 -3.10 8.15
N ASP A 154 7.83 -2.17 7.33
CA ASP A 154 6.67 -2.41 6.48
C ASP A 154 6.92 -3.54 5.49
N TYR A 155 8.11 -3.58 4.86
CA TYR A 155 8.50 -4.66 3.96
C TYR A 155 8.64 -6.00 4.70
N ILE A 156 9.34 -6.03 5.85
CA ILE A 156 9.50 -7.25 6.65
C ILE A 156 8.14 -7.79 7.10
N ARG A 157 7.24 -6.92 7.57
CA ARG A 157 5.90 -7.24 8.07
C ARG A 157 5.05 -8.02 7.05
N ILE A 158 5.10 -7.63 5.78
CA ILE A 158 4.33 -8.29 4.71
C ILE A 158 5.00 -9.58 4.18
N GLY A 159 6.08 -10.05 4.80
CA GLY A 159 6.82 -11.24 4.37
C GLY A 159 8.09 -10.94 3.58
N GLY A 160 8.54 -9.68 3.55
CA GLY A 160 9.86 -9.32 3.02
C GLY A 160 10.97 -10.20 3.61
N TYR A 161 11.94 -10.54 2.76
CA TYR A 161 13.04 -11.45 3.04
C TYR A 161 12.67 -12.91 3.37
N GLN A 162 11.40 -13.32 3.29
CA GLN A 162 11.03 -14.73 3.54
C GLN A 162 11.73 -15.70 2.56
N ALA A 163 11.89 -15.29 1.29
CA ALA A 163 12.65 -16.08 0.31
C ALA A 163 14.13 -16.20 0.70
N LEU A 164 14.75 -15.12 1.19
CA LEU A 164 16.14 -15.13 1.65
C LEU A 164 16.32 -16.07 2.84
N GLU A 165 15.40 -16.01 3.80
CA GLU A 165 15.34 -16.93 4.95
C GLU A 165 15.27 -18.39 4.50
N LYS A 166 14.35 -18.73 3.58
CA LYS A 166 14.23 -20.08 3.03
C LYS A 166 15.53 -20.55 2.35
N VAL A 167 16.12 -19.70 1.51
CA VAL A 167 17.34 -20.02 0.77
C VAL A 167 18.51 -20.30 1.72
N LEU A 168 18.75 -19.41 2.68
CA LEU A 168 19.90 -19.52 3.61
C LEU A 168 19.77 -20.67 4.61
N SER A 169 18.55 -21.11 4.94
CA SER A 169 18.32 -22.16 5.94
C SER A 169 18.16 -23.55 5.36
N THR A 170 17.58 -23.69 4.17
CA THR A 170 17.08 -24.99 3.69
C THR A 170 17.56 -25.40 2.30
N MET A 171 18.23 -24.51 1.56
CA MET A 171 18.55 -24.76 0.16
C MET A 171 20.06 -24.75 -0.09
N THR A 172 20.52 -25.67 -0.94
CA THR A 172 21.86 -25.59 -1.53
C THR A 172 21.85 -24.64 -2.72
N PRO A 173 23.02 -24.11 -3.15
CA PRO A 173 23.12 -23.30 -4.36
C PRO A 173 22.47 -23.97 -5.59
N GLU A 174 22.67 -25.28 -5.77
CA GLU A 174 22.10 -26.04 -6.90
C GLU A 174 20.58 -26.10 -6.83
N ALA A 175 20.00 -26.27 -5.64
CA ALA A 175 18.56 -26.28 -5.44
C ALA A 175 17.93 -24.90 -5.74
N VAL A 176 18.62 -23.81 -5.40
CA VAL A 176 18.20 -22.45 -5.77
C VAL A 176 18.17 -22.29 -7.28
N ILE A 177 19.24 -22.68 -7.97
CA ILE A 177 19.34 -22.61 -9.43
C ILE A 177 18.20 -23.42 -10.07
N GLN A 178 17.94 -24.63 -9.59
CA GLN A 178 16.88 -25.48 -10.14
C GLN A 178 15.50 -24.87 -9.91
N THR A 179 15.23 -24.31 -8.73
CA THR A 179 13.96 -23.62 -8.43
C THR A 179 13.68 -22.48 -9.41
N ILE A 180 14.71 -21.68 -9.74
CA ILE A 180 14.55 -20.58 -10.73
C ILE A 180 14.35 -21.14 -12.14
N LYS A 181 15.07 -22.21 -12.54
CA LYS A 181 14.86 -22.88 -13.83
C LYS A 181 13.44 -23.42 -13.98
N ASP A 182 12.94 -24.09 -12.94
CA ASP A 182 11.61 -24.69 -12.91
C ASP A 182 10.51 -23.63 -12.97
N SER A 183 10.77 -22.42 -12.45
CA SER A 183 9.83 -21.30 -12.54
C SER A 183 9.60 -20.80 -13.98
N GLY A 184 10.52 -21.09 -14.91
CA GLY A 184 10.47 -20.57 -16.27
C GLY A 184 10.72 -19.06 -16.38
N LEU A 185 11.26 -18.41 -15.33
CA LEU A 185 11.57 -16.98 -15.34
C LEU A 185 12.53 -16.64 -16.49
N ARG A 186 12.22 -15.53 -17.18
CA ARG A 186 13.01 -15.00 -18.29
C ARG A 186 13.34 -13.53 -18.04
N GLY A 187 14.47 -13.09 -18.58
CA GLY A 187 14.84 -11.68 -18.67
C GLY A 187 14.13 -10.99 -19.82
#